data_AF-A0A960K7I6-F1
#
_entry.id   AF-A0A960K7I6-F1
#
_cell.length_a   1.000
_cell.length_b   1.000
_cell.length_c   1.000
_cell.angle_alpha   90.00
_cell.angle_beta   90.00
_cell.angle_gamma   90.00
#
_symmetry.space_group_name_H-M   'P 1'
#
loop_
_entity.id
_entity.type
_entity.pdbx_description
1 polymer ?
#
loop_
_entity_poly.entity_id
_entity_poly.type
_entity_poly.pdbx_seq_one_letter_code
_entity_poly.pdbx_strand_id
1 'polypeptide(L)'
;VLAWPVEILSRLPAHPAITLPWPAGTSYTLAISVSLWAGLRWPGRVGAPLVLAAMLILRLGGSAPDPELVLFDVGQGESILLRSAGRTLLIDGGGSPGGGVGDRVLLPALARLGVRHLDAVAVTHPDTDHCRGLEELADYLPVGQVRTPPRFRQAECVAALERDRGISWLGLAQGEVVIVGEWRIEVLHPPEEARDLGENDGSL
;
A
#
# COMPACT_ATOMS: atom_id res chain seq x y z
N VAL A 1 -22.84 -23.19 9.94
CA VAL A 1 -23.65 -22.75 8.78
C VAL A 1 -23.60 -21.22 8.53
N LEU A 2 -22.86 -20.41 9.33
CA LEU A 2 -22.80 -18.95 9.16
C LEU A 2 -21.39 -18.38 8.88
N ALA A 3 -20.39 -19.19 8.53
CA ALA A 3 -19.03 -18.70 8.25
C ALA A 3 -18.87 -18.11 6.84
N TRP A 4 -19.65 -18.62 5.88
CA TRP A 4 -19.52 -18.24 4.47
C TRP A 4 -19.80 -16.76 4.14
N PRO A 5 -20.72 -16.03 4.81
CA PRO A 5 -20.95 -14.61 4.51
C PRO A 5 -19.77 -13.74 4.98
N VAL A 6 -19.14 -14.12 6.09
CA VAL A 6 -17.98 -13.41 6.66
C VAL A 6 -16.76 -13.60 5.76
N GLU A 7 -16.58 -14.80 5.22
CA GLU A 7 -15.47 -15.12 4.32
C GLU A 7 -15.61 -14.47 2.93
N ILE A 8 -16.84 -14.24 2.46
CA ILE A 8 -17.06 -13.44 1.26
C ILE A 8 -16.81 -11.96 1.53
N LEU A 9 -17.27 -11.44 2.69
CA LEU A 9 -17.02 -10.04 3.06
C LEU A 9 -15.53 -9.74 3.24
N SER A 10 -14.72 -10.69 3.70
CA SER A 10 -13.27 -10.51 3.89
C SER A 10 -12.46 -10.58 2.61
N ARG A 11 -13.02 -11.17 1.54
CA ARG A 11 -12.42 -11.25 0.19
C ARG A 11 -12.78 -10.07 -0.69
N LEU A 12 -13.80 -9.29 -0.33
CA LEU A 12 -14.02 -8.00 -0.95
C LEU A 12 -12.85 -7.10 -0.56
N PRO A 13 -12.18 -6.43 -1.52
CA PRO A 13 -11.19 -5.42 -1.16
C PRO A 13 -11.90 -4.46 -0.22
N ALA A 14 -11.41 -4.37 1.02
CA ALA A 14 -11.98 -3.43 1.96
C ALA A 14 -11.98 -2.09 1.23
N HIS A 15 -13.19 -1.57 0.97
CA HIS A 15 -13.31 -0.18 0.58
C HIS A 15 -12.45 0.58 1.60
N PRO A 16 -11.54 1.48 1.17
CA PRO A 16 -10.73 2.25 2.11
C PRO A 16 -11.72 2.68 3.17
N ALA A 17 -11.52 2.20 4.40
CA ALA A 17 -12.51 2.36 5.45
C ALA A 17 -12.89 3.83 5.36
N ILE A 18 -14.12 4.10 4.92
CA ILE A 18 -14.51 5.46 4.64
C ILE A 18 -14.65 6.03 6.03
N THR A 19 -13.54 6.48 6.61
CA THR A 19 -13.46 7.27 7.83
C THR A 19 -13.89 8.66 7.44
N LEU A 20 -15.11 8.74 6.88
CA LEU A 20 -15.85 9.96 6.78
C LEU A 20 -15.96 10.47 8.21
N PRO A 21 -15.55 11.70 8.50
CA PRO A 21 -15.84 12.34 9.77
C PRO A 21 -17.31 12.07 10.15
N TRP A 22 -17.59 11.76 11.41
CA TRP A 22 -18.93 11.39 11.89
C TRP A 22 -20.11 12.30 11.39
N PRO A 23 -19.93 13.61 11.12
CA PRO A 23 -20.99 14.42 10.48
C PRO A 23 -21.11 14.25 8.94
N ALA A 24 -20.05 13.82 8.27
CA ALA A 24 -20.06 13.54 6.84
C ALA A 24 -20.67 12.14 6.56
N GLY A 25 -20.34 11.11 7.36
CA GLY A 25 -20.87 9.75 7.15
C GLY A 25 -22.41 9.64 7.20
N THR A 26 -23.04 10.43 8.07
CA THR A 26 -24.51 10.48 8.17
C THR A 26 -25.16 11.24 7.01
N SER A 27 -24.50 12.27 6.47
CA SER A 27 -25.03 13.01 5.32
C SER A 27 -24.93 12.19 4.02
N TYR A 28 -23.89 11.38 3.82
CA TYR A 28 -23.80 10.44 2.69
C TYR A 28 -24.83 9.30 2.79
N THR A 29 -25.01 8.69 3.96
CA THR A 29 -26.02 7.62 4.13
C THR A 29 -27.44 8.13 3.93
N LEU A 30 -27.75 9.34 4.40
CA LEU A 30 -29.04 9.99 4.13
C LEU A 30 -29.22 10.29 2.63
N ALA A 31 -28.21 10.85 1.97
CA ALA A 31 -28.26 11.18 0.54
C ALA A 31 -28.45 9.93 -0.34
N ILE A 32 -27.78 8.82 -0.02
CA ILE A 32 -27.98 7.53 -0.69
C ILE A 32 -29.40 7.00 -0.45
N SER A 33 -29.85 7.01 0.80
CA SER A 33 -31.18 6.49 1.16
C SER A 33 -32.29 7.28 0.48
N VAL A 34 -32.17 8.60 0.40
CA VAL A 34 -33.10 9.49 -0.33
C VAL A 34 -33.02 9.25 -1.84
N SER A 35 -31.82 9.08 -2.41
CA SER A 35 -31.64 8.83 -3.84
C SER A 35 -32.19 7.47 -4.27
N LEU A 36 -32.00 6.43 -3.45
CA LEU A 36 -32.58 5.10 -3.68
C LEU A 36 -34.09 5.11 -3.50
N TRP A 37 -34.61 5.79 -2.48
CA TRP A 37 -36.05 5.95 -2.26
C TRP A 37 -36.71 6.70 -3.43
N ALA A 38 -36.12 7.80 -3.91
CA ALA A 38 -36.58 8.55 -5.07
C ALA A 38 -36.48 7.72 -6.36
N GLY A 39 -35.39 6.96 -6.53
CA GLY A 39 -35.20 6.03 -7.64
C GLY A 39 -36.24 4.91 -7.70
N LEU A 40 -36.66 4.39 -6.54
CA LEU A 40 -37.67 3.35 -6.41
C LEU A 40 -39.10 3.89 -6.54
N ARG A 41 -39.35 5.13 -6.09
CA ARG A 41 -40.66 5.80 -6.17
C ARG A 41 -40.98 6.34 -7.56
N TRP A 42 -39.97 6.81 -8.31
CA TRP A 42 -40.13 7.40 -9.64
C TRP A 42 -39.20 6.73 -10.67
N PRO A 43 -39.48 5.47 -11.06
CA PRO A 43 -38.69 4.76 -12.06
C PRO A 43 -38.85 5.48 -13.42
N GLY A 44 -37.76 6.01 -13.97
CA GLY A 44 -37.78 6.76 -15.22
C GLY A 44 -36.72 7.87 -15.27
N ARG A 45 -37.05 8.98 -15.96
CA ARG A 45 -36.12 10.08 -16.31
C ARG A 45 -35.48 10.81 -15.12
N VAL A 46 -35.98 10.63 -13.89
CA VAL A 46 -35.54 11.37 -12.70
C VAL A 46 -34.84 10.46 -11.69
N GLY A 47 -35.32 9.23 -11.48
CA GLY A 47 -34.74 8.30 -10.50
C GLY A 47 -33.35 7.76 -10.88
N ALA A 48 -33.17 7.36 -12.14
CA ALA A 48 -31.89 6.84 -12.64
C ALA A 48 -30.72 7.84 -12.54
N PRO A 49 -30.86 9.12 -12.97
CA PRO A 49 -29.77 10.09 -12.84
C PRO A 49 -29.45 10.45 -11.38
N LEU A 50 -30.42 10.42 -10.46
CA LEU A 50 -30.16 10.65 -9.03
C LEU A 50 -29.32 9.54 -8.40
N VAL A 51 -29.62 8.28 -8.72
CA VAL A 51 -28.81 7.13 -8.26
C VAL A 51 -27.41 7.18 -8.86
N LEU A 52 -27.28 7.50 -10.16
CA LEU A 52 -25.98 7.66 -10.82
C LEU A 52 -25.18 8.83 -10.23
N ALA A 53 -25.82 9.96 -9.94
CA ALA A 53 -25.19 11.10 -9.29
C ALA A 53 -24.72 10.77 -7.88
N ALA A 54 -25.54 10.06 -7.09
CA ALA A 54 -25.14 9.59 -5.76
C ALA A 54 -23.95 8.61 -5.82
N MET A 55 -23.95 7.67 -6.77
CA MET A 55 -22.81 6.78 -7.01
C MET A 55 -21.56 7.53 -7.43
N LEU A 56 -21.68 8.56 -8.27
CA LEU A 56 -20.57 9.41 -8.69
C LEU A 56 -20.01 10.24 -7.53
N ILE A 57 -20.88 10.84 -6.71
CA ILE A 57 -20.49 11.61 -5.52
C ILE A 57 -19.73 10.72 -4.52
N LEU A 58 -20.18 9.47 -4.31
CA LEU A 58 -19.46 8.50 -3.47
C LEU A 58 -18.11 8.09 -4.06
N ARG A 59 -17.97 8.08 -5.39
CA ARG A 59 -16.69 7.82 -6.07
C ARG A 59 -15.73 9.00 -5.98
N LEU A 60 -16.24 10.22 -5.95
CA LEU A 60 -15.47 11.46 -5.81
C LEU A 60 -15.14 11.79 -4.35
N GLY A 61 -15.91 11.27 -3.39
CA GLY A 61 -15.78 11.49 -1.94
C GLY A 61 -14.66 10.70 -1.28
N GLY A 62 -13.46 10.69 -1.85
CA GLY A 62 -12.26 10.13 -1.24
C GLY A 62 -11.13 11.15 -1.29
N SER A 63 -10.92 11.91 -0.21
CA SER A 63 -9.63 12.55 0.00
C SER A 63 -8.62 11.45 0.31
N ALA A 64 -7.44 11.50 -0.30
CA ALA A 64 -6.31 10.75 0.22
C ALA A 64 -6.15 11.16 1.70
N PRO A 65 -6.02 10.22 2.65
CA PRO A 65 -5.72 10.60 4.01
C PRO A 65 -4.43 11.41 4.05
N ASP A 66 -4.39 12.34 5.01
CA ASP A 66 -3.21 13.09 5.47
C ASP A 66 -2.01 12.14 5.70
N PRO A 67 -0.77 12.67 5.84
CA PRO A 67 0.40 11.83 6.01
C PRO A 67 0.20 10.75 7.06
N GLU A 68 0.22 9.50 6.61
CA GLU A 68 -0.03 8.31 7.42
C GLU A 68 1.21 7.41 7.37
N LEU A 69 1.60 6.93 8.55
CA LEU A 69 2.64 5.94 8.77
C LEU A 69 1.99 4.72 9.42
N VAL A 70 2.18 3.54 8.83
CA VAL A 70 1.66 2.27 9.35
C VAL A 70 2.80 1.28 9.52
N LEU A 71 2.94 0.73 10.72
CA LEU A 71 3.83 -0.42 10.96
C LEU A 71 3.01 -1.69 10.87
N PHE A 72 3.44 -2.63 10.03
CA PHE A 72 2.79 -3.93 9.92
C PHE A 72 3.41 -4.93 10.89
N ASP A 73 2.56 -5.70 11.57
CA ASP A 73 2.99 -6.89 12.30
C ASP A 73 3.24 -8.03 11.30
N VAL A 74 4.50 -8.14 10.86
CA VAL A 74 4.98 -9.16 9.93
C VAL A 74 5.64 -10.36 10.64
N GLY A 75 5.61 -10.38 11.97
CA GLY A 75 6.35 -11.36 12.78
C GLY A 75 7.83 -11.04 12.84
N GLN A 76 8.63 -11.61 11.93
CA GLN A 76 10.08 -11.38 11.88
C GLN A 76 10.42 -10.28 10.85
N GLY A 77 11.30 -9.37 11.25
CA GLY A 77 11.74 -8.23 10.47
C GLY A 77 10.83 -7.01 10.59
N GLU A 78 10.91 -6.11 9.62
CA GLU A 78 10.19 -4.84 9.62
C GLU A 78 9.38 -4.66 8.34
N SER A 79 8.26 -3.93 8.45
CA SER A 79 7.53 -3.43 7.28
C SER A 79 6.74 -2.17 7.64
N ILE A 80 7.06 -1.06 6.97
CA ILE A 80 6.53 0.27 7.27
C ILE A 80 5.96 0.89 6.00
N LEU A 81 4.68 1.22 6.00
CA LEU A 81 4.04 2.01 4.94
C LEU A 81 4.06 3.49 5.29
N LEU A 82 4.54 4.30 4.36
CA LEU A 82 4.34 5.75 4.32
C LEU A 82 3.39 6.10 3.18
N ARG A 83 2.38 6.92 3.46
CA ARG A 83 1.48 7.44 2.42
C ARG A 83 1.08 8.87 2.69
N SER A 84 0.98 9.67 1.63
CA SER A 84 0.51 11.06 1.68
C SER A 84 0.18 11.51 0.26
N ALA A 85 -0.86 12.33 0.09
CA ALA A 85 -1.24 12.91 -1.20
C ALA A 85 -1.35 11.88 -2.36
N GLY A 86 -1.83 10.67 -2.05
CA GLY A 86 -1.95 9.58 -3.02
C GLY A 86 -0.65 8.88 -3.40
N ARG A 87 0.48 9.25 -2.78
CA ARG A 87 1.78 8.58 -2.92
C ARG A 87 1.99 7.55 -1.82
N THR A 88 2.74 6.50 -2.13
CA THR A 88 2.97 5.34 -1.26
C THR A 88 4.41 4.82 -1.34
N LEU A 89 5.01 4.59 -0.19
CA LEU A 89 6.31 3.94 -0.04
C LEU A 89 6.18 2.84 1.01
N LEU A 90 6.56 1.61 0.66
CA LEU A 90 6.69 0.51 1.62
C LEU A 90 8.18 0.26 1.89
N ILE A 91 8.61 0.42 3.13
CA ILE A 91 9.97 0.15 3.58
C ILE A 91 9.97 -1.25 4.19
N ASP A 92 10.70 -2.17 3.57
CA ASP A 92 10.76 -3.60 3.88
C ASP A 92 9.37 -4.29 3.89
N GLY A 93 9.39 -5.62 3.79
CA GLY A 93 8.18 -6.44 3.71
C GLY A 93 8.11 -7.53 4.76
N GLY A 94 9.03 -7.55 5.72
CA GLY A 94 9.20 -8.70 6.58
C GLY A 94 9.61 -9.96 5.79
N GLY A 95 9.54 -11.09 6.46
CA GLY A 95 9.63 -12.37 5.79
C GLY A 95 9.84 -13.53 6.74
N SER A 96 9.64 -14.73 6.23
CA SER A 96 10.02 -15.95 6.92
C SER A 96 10.57 -16.97 5.91
N PRO A 97 11.40 -17.93 6.33
CA PRO A 97 11.85 -19.01 5.44
C PRO A 97 10.70 -19.83 4.84
N GLY A 98 9.54 -19.86 5.51
CA GLY A 98 8.33 -20.52 5.01
C GLY A 98 7.50 -19.67 4.04
N GLY A 99 7.91 -18.43 3.77
CA GLY A 99 7.16 -17.44 2.99
C GLY A 99 5.85 -17.03 3.65
N GLY A 100 4.97 -16.41 2.87
CA GLY A 100 3.58 -16.17 3.24
C GLY A 100 3.29 -14.80 3.84
N VAL A 101 4.32 -13.96 4.01
CA VAL A 101 4.14 -12.61 4.58
C VAL A 101 3.53 -11.68 3.53
N GLY A 102 3.95 -11.80 2.26
CA GLY A 102 3.44 -10.94 1.19
C GLY A 102 1.96 -11.17 0.89
N ASP A 103 1.55 -12.42 0.73
CA ASP A 103 0.18 -12.80 0.33
C ASP A 103 -0.82 -12.83 1.50
N ARG A 104 -0.40 -13.26 2.70
CA ARG A 104 -1.33 -13.45 3.86
C ARG A 104 -1.33 -12.29 4.84
N VAL A 105 -0.29 -11.46 4.86
CA VAL A 105 -0.19 -10.33 5.81
C VAL A 105 -0.25 -9.00 5.06
N LEU A 106 0.73 -8.72 4.20
CA LEU A 106 0.86 -7.42 3.56
C LEU A 106 -0.27 -7.14 2.57
N LEU A 107 -0.56 -8.06 1.65
CA LEU A 107 -1.60 -7.88 0.64
C LEU A 107 -2.98 -7.55 1.25
N PRO A 108 -3.53 -8.32 2.22
CA PRO A 108 -4.80 -7.96 2.84
C PRO A 108 -4.73 -6.69 3.69
N ALA A 109 -3.60 -6.40 4.34
CA ALA A 109 -3.44 -5.17 5.12
C ALA A 109 -3.44 -3.92 4.22
N LEU A 110 -2.67 -3.94 3.13
CA LEU A 110 -2.61 -2.88 2.12
C LEU A 110 -3.97 -2.69 1.44
N ALA A 111 -4.67 -3.77 1.12
CA ALA A 111 -6.03 -3.71 0.58
C ALA A 111 -7.01 -3.01 1.54
N ARG A 112 -6.92 -3.26 2.86
CA ARG A 112 -7.74 -2.57 3.88
C ARG A 112 -7.45 -1.09 3.99
N LEU A 113 -6.21 -0.69 3.74
CA LEU A 113 -5.79 0.71 3.67
C LEU A 113 -6.15 1.36 2.32
N GLY A 114 -6.75 0.61 1.39
CA GLY A 114 -7.09 1.08 0.05
C GLY A 114 -5.88 1.31 -0.85
N VAL A 115 -4.72 0.75 -0.50
CA VAL A 115 -3.50 0.79 -1.32
C VAL A 115 -3.66 -0.18 -2.48
N ARG A 116 -3.62 0.35 -3.70
CA ARG A 116 -3.83 -0.43 -4.95
C ARG A 116 -2.59 -0.50 -5.84
N HIS A 117 -1.59 0.29 -5.51
CA HIS A 117 -0.27 0.30 -6.10
C HIS A 117 0.70 0.83 -5.05
N LEU A 118 1.97 0.50 -5.19
CA LEU A 118 3.06 1.13 -4.46
C LEU A 118 3.87 1.98 -5.44
N ASP A 119 4.03 3.29 -5.18
CA ASP A 119 4.91 4.11 -6.03
C ASP A 119 6.35 3.60 -5.94
N ALA A 120 6.78 3.22 -4.73
CA ALA A 120 8.06 2.60 -4.49
C ALA A 120 8.00 1.59 -3.34
N VAL A 121 8.94 0.65 -3.38
CA VAL A 121 9.39 -0.13 -2.21
C VAL A 121 10.83 0.25 -1.91
N ALA A 122 11.19 0.36 -0.63
CA ALA A 122 12.57 0.50 -0.19
C ALA A 122 12.99 -0.80 0.51
N VAL A 123 14.15 -1.33 0.13
CA VAL A 123 14.78 -2.50 0.75
C VAL A 123 16.01 -2.03 1.50
N THR A 124 15.98 -2.08 2.83
CA THR A 124 17.08 -1.63 3.70
C THR A 124 18.30 -2.52 3.53
N HIS A 125 18.10 -3.83 3.56
CA HIS A 125 19.09 -4.87 3.27
C HIS A 125 18.39 -6.14 2.75
N PRO A 126 19.11 -7.05 2.08
CA PRO A 126 18.48 -8.10 1.29
C PRO A 126 18.12 -9.38 2.07
N ASP A 127 18.18 -9.37 3.41
CA ASP A 127 17.88 -10.54 4.22
C ASP A 127 16.44 -10.99 4.02
N THR A 128 16.23 -12.30 4.24
CA THR A 128 14.93 -12.94 3.96
C THR A 128 13.81 -12.33 4.79
N ASP A 129 14.07 -11.95 6.04
CA ASP A 129 13.12 -11.30 6.93
C ASP A 129 12.89 -9.82 6.62
N HIS A 130 13.51 -9.25 5.59
CA HIS A 130 13.24 -7.88 5.13
C HIS A 130 12.64 -7.84 3.74
N CYS A 131 13.16 -8.66 2.81
CA CYS A 131 12.80 -8.54 1.40
C CYS A 131 11.78 -9.59 0.92
N ARG A 132 11.69 -10.76 1.57
CA ARG A 132 10.88 -11.89 1.03
C ARG A 132 9.39 -11.55 0.90
N GLY A 133 8.84 -10.82 1.86
CA GLY A 133 7.43 -10.38 1.79
C GLY A 133 7.17 -9.44 0.61
N LEU A 134 8.15 -8.62 0.20
CA LEU A 134 8.03 -7.74 -0.95
C LEU A 134 8.03 -8.52 -2.26
N GLU A 135 8.90 -9.53 -2.39
CA GLU A 135 8.99 -10.38 -3.57
C GLU A 135 7.65 -11.07 -3.86
N GLU A 136 7.03 -11.64 -2.82
CA GLU A 136 5.71 -12.26 -2.88
C GLU A 136 4.61 -11.23 -3.18
N LEU A 137 4.68 -10.04 -2.58
CA LEU A 137 3.69 -8.99 -2.78
C LEU A 137 3.68 -8.46 -4.23
N ALA A 138 4.85 -8.40 -4.88
CA ALA A 138 5.01 -7.88 -6.24
C ALA A 138 4.28 -8.72 -7.32
N ASP A 139 3.87 -9.95 -7.01
CA ASP A 139 3.02 -10.77 -7.89
C ASP A 139 1.55 -10.33 -7.91
N TYR A 140 1.11 -9.59 -6.88
CA TYR A 140 -0.30 -9.23 -6.68
C TYR A 140 -0.55 -7.73 -6.71
N LEU A 141 0.43 -6.93 -6.31
CA LEU A 141 0.31 -5.48 -6.19
C LEU A 141 1.33 -4.80 -7.11
N PRO A 142 0.88 -3.91 -8.04
CA PRO A 142 1.79 -3.16 -8.89
C PRO A 142 2.75 -2.30 -8.06
N VAL A 143 4.04 -2.38 -8.39
CA VAL A 143 5.12 -1.59 -7.77
C VAL A 143 5.81 -0.76 -8.86
N GLY A 144 5.96 0.55 -8.65
CA GLY A 144 6.59 1.44 -9.64
C GLY A 144 8.12 1.41 -9.61
N GLN A 145 8.70 1.32 -8.43
CA GLN A 145 10.14 1.41 -8.23
C GLN A 145 10.63 0.57 -7.05
N VAL A 146 11.80 -0.05 -7.19
CA VAL A 146 12.56 -0.62 -6.08
C VAL A 146 13.70 0.33 -5.74
N ARG A 147 13.83 0.66 -4.46
CA ARG A 147 14.86 1.54 -3.94
C ARG A 147 15.73 0.77 -2.95
N THR A 148 17.03 0.72 -3.18
CA THR A 148 17.95 0.00 -2.28
C THR A 148 19.38 0.48 -2.49
N PRO A 149 20.29 0.33 -1.51
CA PRO A 149 21.71 0.56 -1.72
C PRO A 149 22.23 -0.12 -3.00
N PRO A 150 23.05 0.57 -3.83
CA PRO A 150 23.61 -0.01 -5.06
C PRO A 150 24.28 -1.37 -4.89
N ARG A 151 24.89 -1.61 -3.72
CA ARG A 151 25.50 -2.91 -3.34
C ARG A 151 24.50 -4.06 -3.29
N PHE A 152 23.24 -3.80 -2.96
CA PHE A 152 22.21 -4.83 -2.80
C PHE A 152 21.36 -5.03 -4.05
N ARG A 153 21.57 -4.25 -5.11
CA ARG A 153 20.81 -4.37 -6.36
C ARG A 153 20.81 -5.79 -6.93
N GLN A 154 21.96 -6.46 -6.88
CA GLN A 154 22.11 -7.81 -7.43
C GLN A 154 21.78 -8.93 -6.42
N ALA A 155 21.39 -8.57 -5.19
CA ALA A 155 20.97 -9.57 -4.22
C ALA A 155 19.73 -10.30 -4.74
N GLU A 156 19.63 -11.60 -4.45
CA GLU A 156 18.64 -12.49 -5.06
C GLU A 156 17.20 -11.94 -4.93
N CYS A 157 16.83 -11.50 -3.74
CA CYS A 157 15.49 -10.98 -3.48
C CYS A 157 15.20 -9.65 -4.22
N VAL A 158 16.17 -8.73 -4.27
CA VAL A 158 16.02 -7.45 -5.00
C VAL A 158 15.93 -7.69 -6.51
N ALA A 159 16.78 -8.56 -7.03
CA ALA A 159 16.74 -8.95 -8.45
C ALA A 159 15.42 -9.68 -8.80
N ALA A 160 14.87 -10.45 -7.86
CA ALA A 160 13.57 -11.11 -8.03
C ALA A 160 12.41 -10.11 -8.06
N LEU A 161 12.50 -8.98 -7.36
CA LEU A 161 11.51 -7.90 -7.47
C LEU A 161 11.46 -7.34 -8.89
N GLU A 162 12.62 -7.00 -9.47
CA GLU A 162 12.70 -6.38 -10.80
C GLU A 162 12.30 -7.33 -11.96
N ARG A 163 12.47 -8.63 -11.78
CA ARG A 163 12.36 -9.64 -12.86
C ARG A 163 10.99 -9.62 -13.52
N ASP A 164 10.96 -9.32 -14.83
CA ASP A 164 9.79 -9.40 -15.72
C ASP A 164 8.58 -8.52 -15.33
N ARG A 165 8.74 -7.57 -14.40
CA ARG A 165 7.65 -6.72 -13.89
C ARG A 165 7.69 -5.26 -14.35
N GLY A 166 8.69 -4.87 -15.15
CA GLY A 166 8.84 -3.49 -15.64
C GLY A 166 9.08 -2.46 -14.53
N ILE A 167 9.54 -2.92 -13.37
CA ILE A 167 9.81 -2.10 -12.19
C ILE A 167 11.17 -1.42 -12.39
N SER A 168 11.22 -0.11 -12.16
CA SER A 168 12.47 0.63 -12.23
C SER A 168 13.26 0.48 -10.93
N TRP A 169 14.60 0.54 -11.00
CA TRP A 169 15.43 0.63 -9.80
C TRP A 169 16.05 2.01 -9.66
N LEU A 170 16.14 2.47 -8.41
CA LEU A 170 16.85 3.67 -8.03
C LEU A 170 17.71 3.39 -6.79
N GLY A 171 18.97 3.80 -6.82
CA GLY A 171 19.85 3.68 -5.66
C GLY A 171 19.32 4.45 -4.46
N LEU A 172 19.72 4.00 -3.26
CA LEU A 172 19.64 4.79 -2.03
C LEU A 172 21.02 4.85 -1.39
N ALA A 173 21.50 6.04 -1.10
CA ALA A 173 22.78 6.28 -0.42
C ALA A 173 22.65 7.47 0.54
N GLN A 174 23.61 7.60 1.47
CA GLN A 174 23.65 8.68 2.44
C GLN A 174 23.45 10.06 1.80
N GLY A 175 22.58 10.86 2.39
CA GLY A 175 22.24 12.21 1.95
C GLY A 175 21.17 12.26 0.85
N GLU A 176 20.78 11.12 0.28
CA GLU A 176 19.64 11.09 -0.64
C GLU A 176 18.33 11.35 0.09
N VAL A 177 17.43 12.06 -0.59
CA VAL A 177 16.13 12.43 -0.05
C VAL A 177 15.01 11.78 -0.86
N VAL A 178 14.15 11.02 -0.19
CA VAL A 178 12.95 10.42 -0.76
C VAL A 178 11.74 11.27 -0.36
N ILE A 179 10.96 11.68 -1.36
CA ILE A 179 9.73 12.45 -1.17
C ILE A 179 8.52 11.54 -1.42
N VAL A 180 7.63 11.44 -0.44
CA VAL A 180 6.39 10.65 -0.52
C VAL A 180 5.22 11.54 -0.13
N GLY A 181 4.65 12.22 -1.12
CA GLY A 181 3.66 13.27 -0.85
C GLY A 181 4.28 14.38 0.00
N GLU A 182 3.78 14.57 1.22
CA GLU A 182 4.30 15.54 2.19
C GLU A 182 5.47 15.01 3.03
N TRP A 183 5.77 13.71 2.97
CA TRP A 183 6.91 13.14 3.68
C TRP A 183 8.22 13.49 2.97
N ARG A 184 9.20 13.91 3.78
CA ARG A 184 10.60 14.05 3.38
C ARG A 184 11.46 13.12 4.23
N ILE A 185 12.05 12.13 3.59
CA ILE A 185 12.85 11.09 4.24
C ILE A 185 14.28 11.27 3.76
N GLU A 186 15.23 11.38 4.68
CA GLU A 186 16.65 11.46 4.37
C GLU A 186 17.31 10.12 4.70
N VAL A 187 18.05 9.58 3.74
CA VAL A 187 18.85 8.37 3.91
C VAL A 187 20.11 8.76 4.69
N LEU A 188 20.32 8.17 5.86
CA LEU A 188 21.45 8.52 6.72
C LEU A 188 22.66 7.63 6.45
N HIS A 189 22.43 6.43 5.93
CA HIS A 189 23.43 5.39 5.70
C HIS A 189 22.98 4.53 4.48
N PRO A 190 23.84 3.74 3.81
CA PRO A 190 25.29 3.75 3.86
C PRO A 190 25.94 4.91 3.10
N PRO A 191 27.16 5.33 3.48
CA PRO A 191 27.97 6.15 2.60
C PRO A 191 28.20 5.41 1.28
N GLU A 192 28.26 6.16 0.19
CA GLU A 192 28.37 5.63 -1.18
C GLU A 192 29.58 4.68 -1.36
N GLU A 193 30.61 4.85 -0.52
CA GLU A 193 31.89 4.14 -0.56
C GLU A 193 31.97 2.93 0.40
N ALA A 194 30.92 2.64 1.17
CA ALA A 194 30.92 1.57 2.16
C ALA A 194 30.90 0.16 1.51
N ARG A 195 32.09 -0.37 1.22
CA ARG A 195 32.28 -1.70 0.61
C ARG A 195 32.43 -2.84 1.64
N ASP A 196 32.87 -2.53 2.87
CA ASP A 196 33.29 -3.54 3.86
C ASP A 196 32.38 -3.65 5.10
N LEU A 197 31.16 -3.11 5.05
CA LEU A 197 30.18 -3.23 6.14
C LEU A 197 29.37 -4.52 5.98
N GLY A 198 29.12 -5.24 7.08
CA GLY A 198 28.18 -6.37 7.11
C GLY A 198 26.80 -5.99 6.54
N GLU A 199 25.96 -6.98 6.22
CA GLU A 199 24.64 -6.72 5.60
C GLU A 199 23.78 -5.79 6.49
N ASN A 200 23.74 -6.07 7.79
CA ASN A 200 23.07 -5.22 8.79
C ASN A 200 23.74 -3.84 8.93
N ASP A 201 25.08 -3.82 8.97
CA ASP A 201 25.86 -2.58 9.08
C ASP A 201 25.76 -1.74 7.79
N GLY A 202 25.21 -2.28 6.71
CA GLY A 202 24.98 -1.62 5.42
C GLY A 202 23.55 -1.12 5.19
N SER A 203 22.69 -1.21 6.20
CA SER A 203 21.28 -0.80 6.13
C SER A 203 21.10 0.70 5.87
N LEU A 204 19.92 1.06 5.37
CA LEU A 204 19.48 2.44 5.07
C LEU A 204 19.19 3.28 6.32
#